data_AF-A0A1I7YVC1-F1
#
_entry.id   AF-A0A1I7YVC1-F1
#
_cell.length_a   1.000
_cell.length_b   1.000
_cell.length_c   1.000
_cell.angle_alpha   90.00
_cell.angle_beta   90.00
_cell.angle_gamma   90.00
#
_symmetry.space_group_name_H-M   'P 1'
#
loop_
_entity.id
_entity.type
_entity.pdbx_description
1 polymer ?
#
loop_
_entity_poly.entity_id
_entity_poly.type
_entity_poly.pdbx_seq_one_letter_code
_entity_poly.pdbx_strand_id
1 'polypeptide(L)'
;TYHIYAPIGSTLQFSVNFIGANGQNDYHCHDQCLYGALTIKGISDSWKPQGMRFCCPAQYNQFMNTTSNLLLLQPTNNYYYTDFSVQYKIA
;
A
#
# COMPACT_ATOMS: atom_id res chain seq x y z
N THR A 1 -0.67 -9.45 6.98
CA THR A 1 0.54 -8.76 6.49
C THR A 1 1.15 -9.56 5.38
N TYR A 2 1.55 -8.91 4.28
CA TYR A 2 2.24 -9.54 3.16
C TYR A 2 3.66 -8.97 3.04
N HIS A 3 4.61 -9.87 2.79
CA HIS A 3 6.01 -9.54 2.61
C HIS A 3 6.42 -9.93 1.19
N ILE A 4 6.93 -8.97 0.43
CA ILE A 4 7.43 -9.20 -0.93
C ILE A 4 8.94 -8.97 -0.90
N TYR A 5 9.69 -10.04 -1.13
CA TYR A 5 11.13 -10.03 -1.15
C TYR A 5 11.66 -10.04 -2.58
N ALA A 6 12.63 -9.17 -2.85
CA ALA A 6 13.47 -9.21 -4.02
C ALA A 6 14.89 -9.73 -3.66
N PRO A 7 15.71 -10.10 -4.64
CA PRO A 7 17.11 -10.44 -4.40
C PRO A 7 17.85 -9.35 -3.63
N ILE A 8 18.82 -9.75 -2.79
CA ILE A 8 19.63 -8.81 -2.01
C ILE A 8 20.37 -7.86 -2.96
N GLY A 9 20.34 -6.57 -2.64
CA GLY A 9 20.94 -5.51 -3.48
C GLY A 9 20.02 -4.95 -4.56
N SER A 10 18.81 -5.50 -4.73
CA SER A 10 17.78 -4.94 -5.62
C SER A 10 16.70 -4.16 -4.85
N THR A 11 15.91 -3.38 -5.58
CA THR A 11 14.74 -2.68 -5.04
C THR A 11 13.48 -3.10 -5.78
N LEU A 12 12.33 -2.67 -5.29
CA LEU A 12 11.03 -2.92 -5.89
C LEU A 12 10.42 -1.57 -6.30
N GLN A 13 9.89 -1.52 -7.52
CA GLN A 13 8.96 -0.48 -7.92
C GLN A 13 7.54 -1.05 -7.82
N PHE A 14 6.63 -0.30 -7.19
CA PHE A 14 5.26 -0.74 -6.99
C PHE A 14 4.24 0.39 -7.20
N SER A 15 2.99 -0.01 -7.43
CA SER A 15 1.83 0.87 -7.51
C SER A 15 0.63 0.21 -6.84
N VAL A 16 -0.12 1.00 -6.07
CA VAL A 16 -1.43 0.60 -5.53
C VAL A 16 -2.48 0.94 -6.58
N ASN A 17 -3.26 -0.05 -7.00
CA ASN A 17 -4.24 0.14 -8.07
C ASN A 17 -5.68 0.11 -7.57
N PHE A 18 -5.91 -0.54 -6.42
CA PHE A 18 -7.23 -0.63 -5.80
C PHE A 18 -7.10 -0.82 -4.29
N ILE A 19 -7.94 -0.13 -3.53
CA ILE A 19 -8.26 -0.43 -2.14
C ILE A 19 -9.75 -0.18 -1.98
N GLY A 20 -10.49 -1.10 -1.36
CA GLY A 20 -11.93 -0.95 -1.28
C GLY A 20 -12.67 -2.12 -0.65
N ALA A 21 -14.00 -2.04 -0.70
CA ALA A 21 -14.91 -3.12 -0.33
C ALA A 21 -16.13 -3.09 -1.25
N ASN A 22 -16.75 -4.25 -1.48
CA ASN A 22 -17.92 -4.43 -2.35
C ASN A 22 -17.72 -3.84 -3.77
N GLY A 23 -16.50 -3.91 -4.30
CA GLY A 23 -16.14 -3.34 -5.59
C GLY A 23 -16.06 -1.79 -5.63
N GLN A 24 -16.30 -1.11 -4.50
CA GLN A 24 -16.16 0.33 -4.38
C GLN A 24 -14.73 0.70 -3.97
N ASN A 25 -14.06 1.52 -4.78
CA ASN A 25 -12.65 1.88 -4.60
C ASN A 25 -12.42 3.10 -3.70
N ASP A 26 -13.50 3.69 -3.19
CA ASP A 26 -13.55 4.84 -2.29
C ASP A 26 -14.21 4.50 -0.93
N TYR A 27 -14.62 3.25 -0.72
CA TYR A 27 -15.29 2.78 0.51
C TYR A 27 -14.53 3.10 1.80
N HIS A 28 -13.19 3.20 1.71
CA HIS A 28 -12.32 3.53 2.84
C HIS A 28 -11.84 4.99 2.84
N CYS A 29 -12.25 5.80 1.86
CA CYS A 29 -11.78 7.16 1.66
C CYS A 29 -12.50 8.15 2.59
N HIS A 30 -12.14 8.05 3.86
CA HIS A 30 -12.60 8.94 4.92
C HIS A 30 -11.40 9.57 5.63
N ASP A 31 -11.66 10.58 6.45
CA ASP A 31 -10.62 11.21 7.25
C ASP A 31 -9.76 10.16 7.98
N GLN A 32 -8.46 10.27 7.78
CA GLN A 32 -7.44 9.38 8.35
C GLN A 32 -7.61 7.89 8.01
N CYS A 33 -8.35 7.55 6.96
CA CYS A 33 -8.65 6.16 6.58
C CYS A 33 -9.30 5.38 7.74
N LEU A 34 -10.33 5.99 8.37
CA LEU A 34 -10.95 5.48 9.60
C LEU A 34 -11.48 4.04 9.47
N TYR A 35 -12.10 3.69 8.35
CA TYR A 35 -12.78 2.39 8.19
C TYR A 35 -11.88 1.26 7.66
N GLY A 36 -10.73 1.60 7.10
CA GLY A 36 -9.78 0.64 6.55
C GLY A 36 -8.68 1.34 5.77
N ALA A 37 -7.56 0.66 5.58
CA ALA A 37 -6.41 1.19 4.84
C ALA A 37 -5.46 0.07 4.42
N LEU A 38 -4.65 0.33 3.41
CA LEU A 38 -3.41 -0.40 3.16
C LEU A 38 -2.24 0.43 3.68
N THR A 39 -1.53 -0.07 4.69
CA THR A 39 -0.28 0.53 5.16
C THR A 39 0.89 -0.08 4.41
N ILE A 40 1.73 0.76 3.80
CA ILE A 40 2.90 0.34 3.04
C ILE A 40 4.16 0.85 3.72
N LYS A 41 5.12 -0.04 3.96
CA LYS A 41 6.43 0.27 4.54
C LYS A 41 7.56 -0.07 3.56
N GLY A 42 8.69 0.58 3.77
CA GLY A 42 9.89 0.41 2.94
C GLY A 42 10.01 1.40 1.78
N ILE A 43 9.15 2.43 1.73
CA ILE A 43 9.15 3.47 0.68
C ILE A 43 10.31 4.45 0.90
N SER A 44 11.03 4.83 -0.16
CA SER A 44 12.13 5.81 -0.10
C SER A 44 11.73 7.20 0.36
N ASP A 45 10.52 7.62 -0.01
CA ASP A 45 10.12 9.02 0.11
C ASP A 45 9.29 9.29 1.37
N SER A 46 9.18 8.30 2.28
CA SER A 46 8.40 8.42 3.51
C SER A 46 9.28 8.47 4.75
N TRP A 47 9.31 9.62 5.41
CA TRP A 47 9.90 9.80 6.74
C TRP A 47 9.09 9.15 7.87
N LYS A 48 7.90 8.61 7.59
CA LYS A 48 7.02 8.01 8.61
C LYS A 48 7.51 6.59 8.96
N PRO A 49 7.96 6.33 10.21
CA PRO A 49 8.40 4.98 10.61
C PRO A 49 7.29 3.93 10.52
N GLN A 50 6.04 4.37 10.66
CA GLN A 50 4.87 3.50 10.58
C GLN A 50 4.44 3.18 9.14
N GLY A 51 5.06 3.79 8.12
CA GLY A 51 4.66 3.65 6.73
C GLY A 51 3.60 4.65 6.28
N MET A 52 3.25 4.59 5.00
CA MET A 52 2.20 5.41 4.39
C MET A 52 0.88 4.64 4.34
N ARG A 53 -0.23 5.32 4.65
CA ARG A 53 -1.59 4.76 4.58
C ARG A 53 -2.26 5.18 3.28
N PHE A 54 -2.82 4.20 2.60
CA PHE A 54 -3.59 4.35 1.37
C PHE A 54 -5.04 3.91 1.64
N CYS A 55 -6.01 4.71 1.21
CA CYS A 55 -7.44 4.40 1.31
C CYS A 55 -8.32 5.17 0.31
N CYS A 56 -7.74 6.10 -0.46
CA CYS A 56 -8.46 6.96 -1.39
C CYS A 56 -7.99 6.79 -2.84
N PRO A 57 -8.89 6.86 -3.83
CA PRO A 57 -8.55 6.78 -5.25
C PRO A 57 -7.46 7.74 -5.73
N ALA A 58 -7.40 8.95 -5.16
CA ALA A 58 -6.40 9.95 -5.50
C ALA A 58 -4.94 9.50 -5.22
N GLN A 59 -4.75 8.46 -4.42
CA GLN A 59 -3.44 7.91 -4.07
C GLN A 59 -3.03 6.72 -4.95
N TYR A 60 -3.91 6.26 -5.84
CA TYR A 60 -3.67 5.08 -6.67
C TYR A 60 -2.85 5.43 -7.91
N ASN A 61 -2.29 4.40 -8.55
CA ASN A 61 -1.52 4.49 -9.80
C ASN A 61 -0.28 5.40 -9.71
N GLN A 62 0.21 5.64 -8.49
CA GLN A 62 1.47 6.34 -8.24
C GLN A 62 2.59 5.30 -8.14
N PHE A 63 3.61 5.43 -8.99
CA PHE A 63 4.79 4.59 -8.91
C PHE A 63 5.69 5.05 -7.77
N MET A 64 6.01 4.12 -6.88
CA MET A 64 6.90 4.32 -5.74
C MET A 64 7.99 3.25 -5.74
N ASN A 65 9.15 3.61 -5.20
CA ASN A 65 10.28 2.68 -5.07
C ASN A 65 10.51 2.35 -3.60
N THR A 66 10.97 1.13 -3.34
CA THR A 66 11.47 0.75 -2.02
C THR A 66 12.93 1.17 -1.81
N THR A 67 13.33 1.36 -0.55
CA THR A 67 14.74 1.59 -0.17
C THR A 67 15.56 0.31 -0.04
N SER A 68 14.87 -0.83 0.03
CA SER A 68 15.47 -2.14 0.25
C SER A 68 14.80 -3.18 -0.64
N ASN A 69 15.26 -4.41 -0.52
CA ASN A 69 14.68 -5.57 -1.21
C ASN A 69 13.39 -6.08 -0.54
N LEU A 70 12.76 -5.32 0.36
CA LEU A 70 11.54 -5.69 1.07
C LEU A 70 10.45 -4.62 0.91
N LEU A 71 9.33 -5.04 0.33
CA LEU A 71 8.07 -4.30 0.36
C LEU A 71 7.10 -4.97 1.33
N LEU A 72 6.56 -4.19 2.27
CA LEU A 72 5.66 -4.70 3.30
C LEU A 72 4.29 -4.05 3.18
N LEU A 73 3.26 -4.90 3.04
CA LEU A 73 1.87 -4.50 2.85
C LEU A 73 1.02 -4.95 4.04
N GLN A 74 0.37 -4.00 4.70
CA GLN A 74 -0.43 -4.20 5.91
C GLN A 74 -1.85 -3.67 5.70
N PRO A 75 -2.76 -4.50 5.17
CA PRO A 75 -4.18 -4.14 5.15
C PRO A 75 -4.71 -4.08 6.59
N THR A 76 -5.53 -3.07 6.85
CA THR A 76 -6.27 -2.87 8.10
C THR A 76 -7.71 -2.64 7.74
N ASN A 77 -8.60 -3.18 8.56
CA ASN A 77 -10.03 -3.05 8.41
C ASN A 77 -10.63 -2.84 9.80
N ASN A 78 -11.42 -1.78 9.94
CA ASN A 78 -12.04 -1.40 11.21
C ASN A 78 -13.57 -1.48 11.16
N TYR A 79 -14.17 -1.89 10.05
CA TYR A 79 -15.63 -1.90 9.88
C TYR A 79 -16.18 -3.12 9.13
N TYR A 80 -15.70 -3.43 7.93
CA TYR A 80 -16.28 -4.48 7.08
C TYR A 80 -15.25 -5.47 6.52
N TYR A 81 -14.64 -5.18 5.36
CA TYR A 81 -13.42 -5.82 4.86
C TYR A 81 -12.62 -4.82 4.04
N THR A 82 -11.37 -5.15 3.74
CA THR A 82 -10.50 -4.33 2.88
C THR A 82 -9.84 -5.24 1.87
N ASP A 83 -10.32 -5.14 0.64
CA ASP A 83 -9.68 -5.71 -0.54
C ASP A 83 -8.67 -4.70 -1.09
N PHE A 84 -7.58 -5.21 -1.66
CA PHE A 84 -6.57 -4.37 -2.26
C PHE A 84 -5.89 -5.06 -3.43
N SER A 85 -5.35 -4.24 -4.34
CA SER A 85 -4.53 -4.70 -5.47
C SER A 85 -3.28 -3.84 -5.57
N VAL A 86 -2.13 -4.51 -5.60
CA VAL A 86 -0.82 -3.89 -5.77
C VAL A 86 -0.11 -4.59 -6.92
N GLN A 87 0.46 -3.81 -7.82
CA GLN A 87 1.36 -4.30 -8.85
C GLN A 87 2.79 -3.93 -8.48
N TYR A 88 3.73 -4.82 -8.75
CA TYR A 88 5.14 -4.59 -8.46
C TYR A 88 6.03 -5.24 -9.50
N LYS A 89 7.26 -4.73 -9.61
CA LYS A 89 8.36 -5.34 -10.35
C LYS A 89 9.67 -5.12 -9.61
N ILE A 90 10.65 -5.97 -9.88
CA ILE A 90 12.03 -5.70 -9.47
C ILE A 90 12.53 -4.52 -10.32
N ALA A 91 13.17 -3.55 -9.65
CA ALA A 91 13.73 -2.35 -10.26
C ALA A 91 15.26 -2.44 -10.35
#